data_AF-A0A2K9NCB9-F1
#
_entry.id   AF-A0A2K9NCB9-F1
#
_cell.length_a   1.000
_cell.length_b   1.000
_cell.length_c   1.000
_cell.angle_alpha   90.00
_cell.angle_beta   90.00
_cell.angle_gamma   90.00
#
_symmetry.space_group_name_H-M   'P 1'
#
loop_
_entity.id
_entity.type
_entity.pdbx_description
1 polymer ?
#
loop_
_entity_poly.entity_id
_entity_poly.type
_entity_poly.pdbx_seq_one_letter_code
_entity_poly.pdbx_strand_id
1 'polypeptide(L)'
;MDAVTPESFAALVKHYFQFLIDAGFEETGCQRFSVSFCKAEVTVFIFRETRSYEIDAVIALPGGQFGIEDVIRHNGPPNGEPYRAYAALTEPAIANGLERLAKLLKTHGAPALEGDKLCFDRMAQLRDEASAAYALNALLSHVRPKAEIAFKVRDYAKAAKLYRQIRQHLSPAEVKKLAYAEAHLGTMT
;
A
#
# COMPACT_ATOMS: atom_id res chain seq x y z
N MET A 1 4.44 -27.84 16.92
CA MET A 1 4.36 -26.37 16.78
C MET A 1 2.91 -26.04 17.01
N ASP A 2 2.62 -25.38 18.13
CA ASP A 2 1.23 -25.15 18.53
C ASP A 2 0.64 -24.04 17.67
N ALA A 3 -0.55 -24.30 17.15
CA ALA A 3 -1.30 -23.32 16.38
C ALA A 3 -1.73 -22.18 17.30
N VAL A 4 -1.55 -20.94 16.86
CA VAL A 4 -1.96 -19.76 17.61
C VAL A 4 -3.47 -19.76 17.77
N THR A 5 -3.94 -19.57 19.01
CA THR A 5 -5.35 -19.42 19.30
C THR A 5 -5.74 -17.93 19.28
N PRO A 6 -7.03 -17.63 19.10
CA PRO A 6 -7.53 -16.26 19.23
C PRO A 6 -7.17 -15.59 20.55
N GLU A 7 -7.23 -16.36 21.64
CA GLU A 7 -6.95 -15.89 22.98
C GLU A 7 -5.46 -15.56 23.16
N SER A 8 -4.56 -16.41 22.63
CA SER A 8 -3.12 -16.14 22.70
C SER A 8 -2.72 -14.97 21.81
N PHE A 9 -3.33 -14.83 20.63
CA PHE A 9 -3.15 -13.63 19.78
C PHE A 9 -3.56 -12.36 20.50
N ALA A 10 -4.78 -12.31 21.08
CA ALA A 10 -5.27 -11.14 21.78
C ALA A 10 -4.39 -10.75 22.96
N ALA A 11 -3.92 -11.73 23.75
CA ALA A 11 -2.99 -11.50 24.85
C ALA A 11 -1.67 -10.89 24.38
N LEU A 12 -1.08 -11.39 23.29
CA LEU A 12 0.14 -10.83 22.70
C LEU A 12 -0.07 -9.40 22.20
N VAL A 13 -1.21 -9.11 21.55
CA VAL A 13 -1.52 -7.75 21.10
C VAL A 13 -1.58 -6.81 22.30
N LYS A 14 -2.33 -7.15 23.35
CA LYS A 14 -2.43 -6.31 24.56
C LYS A 14 -1.06 -6.08 25.20
N HIS A 15 -0.20 -7.09 25.22
CA HIS A 15 1.16 -6.97 25.72
C HIS A 15 2.01 -5.97 24.92
N TYR A 16 2.14 -6.15 23.60
CA TYR A 16 3.01 -5.31 22.77
C TYR A 16 2.43 -3.91 22.51
N PHE A 17 1.11 -3.78 22.53
CA PHE A 17 0.38 -2.53 22.29
C PHE A 17 -0.10 -1.85 23.58
N GLN A 18 0.40 -2.24 24.74
CA GLN A 18 0.12 -1.59 26.03
C GLN A 18 0.31 -0.06 25.98
N PHE A 19 1.26 0.42 25.16
CA PHE A 19 1.50 1.85 24.96
C PHE A 19 0.29 2.62 24.41
N LEU A 20 -0.64 1.96 23.72
CA LEU A 20 -1.89 2.59 23.29
C LEU A 20 -2.77 2.89 24.51
N ILE A 21 -2.89 1.94 25.43
CA ILE A 21 -3.60 2.14 26.70
C ILE A 21 -2.94 3.25 27.51
N ASP A 22 -1.60 3.24 27.62
CA ASP A 22 -0.84 4.27 28.31
C ASP A 22 -1.03 5.67 27.66
N ALA A 23 -1.32 5.70 26.35
CA ALA A 23 -1.62 6.91 25.57
C ALA A 23 -3.12 7.29 25.58
N GLY A 24 -3.93 6.65 26.41
CA GLY A 24 -5.35 6.95 26.64
C GLY A 24 -6.32 6.27 25.68
N PHE A 25 -5.90 5.24 24.94
CA PHE A 25 -6.83 4.40 24.19
C PHE A 25 -7.51 3.37 25.10
N GLU A 26 -8.72 2.99 24.75
CA GLU A 26 -9.47 1.91 25.37
C GLU A 26 -9.63 0.75 24.40
N GLU A 27 -9.54 -0.49 24.89
CA GLU A 27 -9.90 -1.66 24.09
C GLU A 27 -11.42 -1.65 23.82
N THR A 28 -11.81 -1.64 22.55
CA THR A 28 -13.21 -1.56 22.13
C THR A 28 -13.71 -2.82 21.45
N GLY A 29 -12.81 -3.74 21.10
CA GLY A 29 -13.21 -5.00 20.48
C GLY A 29 -12.08 -6.00 20.40
N CYS A 30 -12.44 -7.27 20.56
CA CYS A 30 -11.57 -8.42 20.35
C CYS A 30 -12.33 -9.44 19.49
N GLN A 31 -11.82 -9.72 18.29
CA GLN A 31 -12.32 -10.79 17.43
C GLN A 31 -11.23 -11.84 17.23
N ARG A 32 -11.52 -12.88 16.43
CA ARG A 32 -10.70 -14.10 16.33
C ARG A 32 -9.20 -13.86 16.16
N PHE A 33 -8.80 -12.91 15.32
CA PHE A 33 -7.40 -12.53 15.13
C PHE A 33 -7.27 -11.02 14.96
N SER A 34 -8.04 -10.28 15.75
CA SER A 34 -7.96 -8.82 15.75
C SER A 34 -8.32 -8.23 17.10
N VAL A 35 -7.68 -7.11 17.44
CA VAL A 35 -7.96 -6.30 18.62
C VAL A 35 -8.05 -4.85 18.18
N SER A 36 -9.06 -4.15 18.69
CA SER A 36 -9.36 -2.76 18.34
C SER A 36 -9.22 -1.87 19.57
N PHE A 37 -8.56 -0.72 19.40
CA PHE A 37 -8.37 0.29 20.42
C PHE A 37 -8.95 1.62 19.93
N CYS A 38 -9.61 2.38 20.80
CA CYS A 38 -10.19 3.67 20.43
C CYS A 38 -9.79 4.77 21.41
N LYS A 39 -9.52 5.97 20.89
CA LYS A 39 -9.36 7.20 21.65
C LYS A 39 -9.98 8.34 20.87
N ALA A 40 -11.00 8.99 21.46
CA ALA A 40 -11.80 10.01 20.78
C ALA A 40 -12.33 9.48 19.42
N GLU A 41 -11.93 10.09 18.31
CA GLU A 41 -12.32 9.68 16.95
C GLU A 41 -11.35 8.68 16.30
N VAL A 42 -10.20 8.40 16.93
CA VAL A 42 -9.15 7.55 16.36
C VAL A 42 -9.35 6.10 16.79
N THR A 43 -9.41 5.20 15.82
CA THR A 43 -9.43 3.75 16.06
C THR A 43 -8.18 3.09 15.49
N VAL A 44 -7.55 2.22 16.27
CA VAL A 44 -6.42 1.38 15.86
C VAL A 44 -6.88 -0.07 15.84
N PHE A 45 -6.81 -0.70 14.68
CA PHE A 45 -7.14 -2.11 14.47
C PHE A 45 -5.86 -2.89 14.24
N ILE A 46 -5.48 -3.77 15.15
CA ILE A 46 -4.36 -4.70 14.98
C ILE A 46 -4.93 -6.06 14.62
N PHE A 47 -4.43 -6.69 13.57
CA PHE A 47 -4.97 -7.95 13.09
C PHE A 47 -3.91 -8.86 12.48
N ARG A 48 -4.30 -10.12 12.34
CA ARG A 48 -3.60 -11.10 11.51
C ARG A 48 -4.55 -11.63 10.44
N GLU A 49 -4.19 -11.46 9.18
CA GLU A 49 -5.01 -11.92 8.06
C GLU A 49 -5.03 -13.45 7.97
N THR A 50 -6.17 -14.03 7.59
CA THR A 50 -6.42 -15.47 7.64
C THR A 50 -5.78 -16.28 6.52
N ARG A 51 -5.57 -15.69 5.35
CA ARG A 51 -5.01 -16.30 4.13
C ARG A 51 -3.52 -16.01 3.96
N SER A 52 -3.10 -14.74 4.10
CA SER A 52 -1.69 -14.34 3.96
C SER A 52 -0.90 -14.54 5.24
N TYR A 53 -1.60 -14.66 6.39
CA TYR A 53 -0.99 -14.74 7.72
C TYR A 53 -0.18 -13.50 8.11
N GLU A 54 -0.37 -12.41 7.38
CA GLU A 54 0.25 -11.12 7.64
C GLU A 54 -0.32 -10.50 8.90
N ILE A 55 0.58 -9.97 9.72
CA ILE A 55 0.27 -9.16 10.89
C ILE A 55 0.43 -7.70 10.50
N ASP A 56 -0.63 -6.93 10.70
CA ASP A 56 -0.66 -5.51 10.33
C ASP A 56 -1.58 -4.72 11.27
N ALA A 57 -1.54 -3.39 11.13
CA ALA A 57 -2.40 -2.45 11.79
C ALA A 57 -3.00 -1.44 10.83
N VAL A 58 -4.24 -1.05 11.11
CA VAL A 58 -4.93 0.07 10.46
C VAL A 58 -5.23 1.13 11.51
N ILE A 59 -4.99 2.39 11.15
CA ILE A 59 -5.43 3.55 11.92
C ILE A 59 -6.56 4.22 11.14
N ALA A 60 -7.67 4.47 11.81
CA ALA A 60 -8.86 5.05 11.23
C ALA A 60 -9.30 6.30 11.98
N LEU A 61 -9.85 7.25 11.23
CA LEU A 61 -10.63 8.39 11.71
C LEU A 61 -11.90 8.54 10.83
N PRO A 62 -12.88 9.36 11.23
CA PRO A 62 -13.98 9.74 10.34
C PRO A 62 -13.43 10.36 9.04
N GLY A 63 -13.58 9.65 7.92
CA GLY A 63 -13.10 10.08 6.61
C GLY A 63 -12.05 9.16 5.96
N GLY A 64 -11.46 8.23 6.71
CA GLY A 64 -10.52 7.28 6.10
C GLY A 64 -9.90 6.26 7.04
N GLN A 65 -9.32 5.24 6.43
CA GLN A 65 -8.50 4.22 7.10
C GLN A 65 -7.17 4.09 6.35
N PHE A 66 -6.10 3.91 7.11
CA PHE A 66 -4.74 3.91 6.61
C PHE A 66 -3.94 2.79 7.26
N GLY A 67 -3.25 2.00 6.44
CA GLY A 67 -2.40 0.93 6.93
C GLY A 67 -1.09 1.48 7.49
N ILE A 68 -0.30 0.64 8.16
CA ILE A 68 1.02 1.05 8.64
C ILE A 68 1.96 1.48 7.50
N GLU A 69 1.77 0.93 6.29
CA GLU A 69 2.52 1.34 5.11
C GLU A 69 2.28 2.82 4.78
N ASP A 70 1.04 3.30 4.86
CA ASP A 70 0.72 4.71 4.61
C ASP A 70 1.36 5.62 5.67
N VAL A 71 1.32 5.19 6.93
CA VAL A 71 1.96 5.88 8.07
C VAL A 71 3.47 5.98 7.89
N ILE A 72 4.13 4.88 7.52
CA ILE A 72 5.58 4.84 7.28
C ILE A 72 5.95 5.65 6.03
N ARG A 73 5.15 5.57 4.96
CA ARG A 73 5.39 6.35 3.74
C ARG A 73 5.31 7.86 4.02
N HIS A 74 4.43 8.28 4.93
CA HIS A 74 4.26 9.69 5.29
C HIS A 74 5.29 10.18 6.32
N ASN A 75 5.48 9.44 7.41
CA ASN A 75 6.27 9.88 8.58
C ASN A 75 7.65 9.22 8.67
N GLY A 76 7.95 8.29 7.78
CA GLY A 76 9.24 7.63 7.67
C GLY A 76 10.26 8.43 6.86
N PRO A 77 11.53 7.98 6.84
CA PRO A 77 12.55 8.62 6.03
C PRO A 77 12.21 8.48 4.53
N PRO A 78 12.42 9.54 3.70
CA PRO A 78 12.01 9.55 2.29
C PRO A 78 12.71 8.48 1.43
N ASN A 79 13.86 7.96 1.88
CA ASN A 79 14.61 6.89 1.22
C ASN A 79 14.65 5.59 2.07
N GLY A 80 13.66 5.39 2.94
CA GLY A 80 13.53 4.16 3.71
C GLY A 80 13.26 2.94 2.84
N GLU A 81 13.61 1.76 3.32
CA GLU A 81 13.17 0.52 2.68
C GLU A 81 11.63 0.44 2.68
N PRO A 82 11.01 -0.05 1.61
CA PRO A 82 9.57 -0.21 1.56
C PRO A 82 9.12 -1.17 2.65
N TYR A 83 8.09 -0.78 3.40
CA TYR A 83 7.49 -1.62 4.41
C TYR A 83 6.96 -2.92 3.79
N ARG A 84 7.13 -4.02 4.51
CA ARG A 84 6.54 -5.32 4.17
C ARG A 84 5.90 -5.90 5.42
N ALA A 85 4.62 -6.26 5.31
CA ALA A 85 3.91 -6.93 6.38
C ALA A 85 4.62 -8.23 6.76
N TYR A 86 4.58 -8.54 8.06
CA TYR A 86 5.24 -9.73 8.59
C TYR A 86 4.25 -10.89 8.62
N ALA A 87 4.48 -11.92 7.81
CA ALA A 87 3.66 -13.13 7.82
C ALA A 87 4.16 -14.15 8.84
N ALA A 88 3.27 -14.67 9.69
CA ALA A 88 3.62 -15.61 10.74
C ALA A 88 2.52 -16.64 11.03
N LEU A 89 2.94 -17.87 11.31
CA LEU A 89 2.05 -19.02 11.59
C LEU A 89 2.16 -19.55 13.02
N THR A 90 3.21 -19.18 13.74
CA THR A 90 3.55 -19.74 15.05
C THR A 90 3.56 -18.63 16.08
N GLU A 91 3.25 -18.97 17.32
CA GLU A 91 3.15 -17.98 18.39
C GLU A 91 4.44 -17.16 18.58
N PRO A 92 5.66 -17.75 18.58
CA PRO A 92 6.89 -16.98 18.69
C PRO A 92 7.11 -16.02 17.51
N ALA A 93 6.77 -16.44 16.29
CA ALA A 93 6.88 -15.58 15.12
C ALA A 93 5.84 -14.46 15.16
N ILE A 94 4.61 -14.74 15.62
CA ILE A 94 3.59 -13.72 15.81
C ILE A 94 4.02 -12.69 16.85
N ALA A 95 4.59 -13.14 17.97
CA ALA A 95 5.11 -12.26 19.00
C ALA A 95 6.19 -11.31 18.42
N ASN A 96 7.12 -11.84 17.61
CA ASN A 96 8.11 -11.03 16.91
C ASN A 96 7.48 -10.02 15.93
N GLY A 97 6.49 -10.46 15.14
CA GLY A 97 5.76 -9.60 14.20
C GLY A 97 5.03 -8.46 14.91
N LEU A 98 4.34 -8.75 16.02
CA LEU A 98 3.65 -7.76 16.84
C LEU A 98 4.62 -6.79 17.51
N GLU A 99 5.76 -7.27 18.02
CA GLU A 99 6.80 -6.41 18.59
C GLU A 99 7.34 -5.43 17.55
N ARG A 100 7.62 -5.91 16.32
CA ARG A 100 8.09 -5.08 15.20
C ARG A 100 7.04 -4.06 14.79
N LEU A 101 5.79 -4.48 14.65
CA LEU A 101 4.68 -3.60 14.30
C LEU A 101 4.46 -2.52 15.36
N ALA A 102 4.51 -2.87 16.64
CA ALA A 102 4.41 -1.91 17.74
C ALA A 102 5.57 -0.90 17.71
N LYS A 103 6.81 -1.33 17.43
CA LYS A 103 7.96 -0.41 17.26
C LYS A 103 7.74 0.58 16.11
N LEU A 104 7.27 0.11 14.96
CA LEU A 104 6.96 0.98 13.82
C LEU A 104 5.87 2.00 14.16
N LEU A 105 4.79 1.54 14.80
CA LEU A 105 3.68 2.41 15.19
C LEU A 105 4.11 3.45 16.25
N LYS A 106 4.96 3.08 17.20
CA LYS A 106 5.57 4.04 18.15
C LYS A 106 6.47 5.07 17.46
N THR A 107 7.20 4.64 16.43
CA THR A 107 8.22 5.48 15.78
C THR A 107 7.59 6.46 14.79
N HIS A 108 6.60 6.02 14.02
CA HIS A 108 6.03 6.78 12.90
C HIS A 108 4.56 7.15 13.11
N GLY A 109 3.87 6.54 14.08
CA GLY A 109 2.43 6.68 14.24
C GLY A 109 1.97 7.86 15.08
N ALA A 110 2.86 8.58 15.77
CA ALA A 110 2.45 9.58 16.76
C ALA A 110 1.42 10.62 16.22
N PRO A 111 1.62 11.27 15.05
CA PRO A 111 0.62 12.22 14.54
C PRO A 111 -0.74 11.56 14.24
N ALA A 112 -0.73 10.34 13.71
CA ALA A 112 -1.96 9.60 13.40
C ALA A 112 -2.69 9.14 14.68
N LEU A 113 -1.95 8.72 15.71
CA LEU A 113 -2.49 8.31 17.02
C LEU A 113 -3.01 9.49 17.85
N GLU A 114 -2.55 10.71 17.57
CA GLU A 114 -3.06 11.95 18.13
C GLU A 114 -4.30 12.48 17.39
N GLY A 115 -4.65 11.88 16.24
CA GLY A 115 -5.81 12.30 15.45
C GLY A 115 -5.55 13.56 14.62
N ASP A 116 -4.30 13.84 14.25
CA ASP A 116 -3.96 14.99 13.40
C ASP A 116 -4.60 14.86 12.01
N LYS A 117 -5.66 15.64 11.77
CA LYS A 117 -6.40 15.62 10.49
C LYS A 117 -5.52 15.97 9.29
N LEU A 118 -4.53 16.87 9.46
CA LEU A 118 -3.59 17.21 8.38
C LEU A 118 -2.68 16.04 8.02
N CYS A 119 -2.28 15.23 9.00
CA CYS A 119 -1.55 13.98 8.76
C CYS A 119 -2.39 13.02 7.90
N PHE A 120 -3.67 12.86 8.23
CA PHE A 120 -4.58 12.00 7.46
C PHE A 120 -4.85 12.50 6.03
N ASP A 121 -5.04 13.80 5.84
CA ASP A 121 -5.21 14.40 4.51
C ASP A 121 -3.97 14.16 3.64
N ARG A 122 -2.78 14.28 4.21
CA ARG A 122 -1.51 14.01 3.51
C ARG A 122 -1.33 12.53 3.19
N MET A 123 -1.68 11.62 4.11
CA MET A 123 -1.67 10.19 3.82
C MET A 123 -2.65 9.84 2.69
N ALA A 124 -3.83 10.47 2.65
CA ALA A 124 -4.80 10.30 1.55
C ALA A 124 -4.20 10.73 0.22
N GLN A 125 -3.62 11.93 0.16
CA GLN A 125 -2.97 12.44 -1.04
C GLN A 125 -1.85 11.52 -1.53
N LEU A 126 -0.96 11.08 -0.64
CA LEU A 126 0.14 10.18 -1.00
C LEU A 126 -0.35 8.84 -1.53
N ARG A 127 -1.44 8.31 -0.95
CA ARG A 127 -2.05 7.06 -1.43
C ARG A 127 -2.64 7.23 -2.82
N ASP A 128 -3.31 8.34 -3.10
CA ASP A 128 -3.89 8.64 -4.41
C ASP A 128 -2.80 8.82 -5.48
N GLU A 129 -1.72 9.53 -5.14
CA GLU A 129 -0.54 9.68 -6.00
C GLU A 129 0.11 8.31 -6.30
N ALA A 130 0.31 7.48 -5.27
CA ALA A 130 0.86 6.14 -5.41
C ALA A 130 -0.03 5.23 -6.27
N SER A 131 -1.35 5.30 -6.08
CA SER A 131 -2.34 4.54 -6.85
C SER A 131 -2.34 4.95 -8.32
N ALA A 132 -2.31 6.26 -8.60
CA ALA A 132 -2.20 6.79 -9.96
C ALA A 132 -0.89 6.37 -10.63
N ALA A 133 0.24 6.45 -9.92
CA ALA A 133 1.55 6.02 -10.42
C ALA A 133 1.57 4.51 -10.72
N TYR A 134 0.99 3.69 -9.84
CA TYR A 134 0.85 2.25 -10.05
C TYR A 134 0.01 1.93 -11.30
N ALA A 135 -1.16 2.56 -11.43
CA ALA A 135 -2.04 2.37 -12.58
C ALA A 135 -1.34 2.76 -13.90
N LEU A 136 -0.61 3.87 -13.90
CA LEU A 136 0.19 4.29 -15.05
C LEU A 136 1.29 3.27 -15.38
N ASN A 137 2.04 2.79 -14.39
CA ASN A 137 3.09 1.78 -14.60
C ASN A 137 2.51 0.46 -15.13
N ALA A 138 1.35 0.02 -14.63
CA ALA A 138 0.65 -1.14 -15.13
C ALA A 138 0.24 -0.95 -16.61
N LEU A 139 -0.32 0.21 -16.96
CA LEU A 139 -0.66 0.55 -18.35
C LEU A 139 0.59 0.53 -19.25
N LEU A 140 1.67 1.19 -18.85
CA LEU A 140 2.90 1.28 -19.63
C LEU A 140 3.55 -0.10 -19.84
N SER A 141 3.64 -0.92 -18.78
CA SER A 141 4.20 -2.27 -18.87
C SER A 141 3.39 -3.19 -19.78
N HIS A 142 2.09 -2.96 -19.90
CA HIS A 142 1.22 -3.72 -20.78
C HIS A 142 1.25 -3.22 -22.24
N VAL A 143 1.24 -1.91 -22.45
CA VAL A 143 1.09 -1.29 -23.78
C VAL A 143 2.41 -1.28 -24.55
N ARG A 144 3.54 -0.92 -23.91
CA ARG A 144 4.83 -0.76 -24.62
C ARG A 144 5.26 -2.04 -25.35
N PRO A 145 5.26 -3.24 -24.73
CA PRO A 145 5.68 -4.45 -25.44
C PRO A 145 4.77 -4.78 -26.62
N LYS A 146 3.45 -4.55 -26.48
CA LYS A 146 2.49 -4.80 -27.56
C LYS A 146 2.67 -3.84 -28.73
N ALA A 147 2.92 -2.56 -28.44
CA ALA A 147 3.20 -1.55 -29.45
C ALA A 147 4.48 -1.89 -30.21
N GLU A 148 5.52 -2.30 -29.48
CA GLU A 148 6.80 -2.71 -30.06
C GLU A 148 6.67 -3.93 -30.97
N ILE A 149 5.93 -4.96 -30.53
CA ILE A 149 5.67 -6.16 -31.34
C ILE A 149 4.90 -5.77 -32.61
N ALA A 150 3.83 -4.99 -32.49
CA ALA A 150 3.04 -4.53 -33.63
C ALA A 150 3.91 -3.76 -34.64
N PHE A 151 4.77 -2.86 -34.14
CA PHE A 151 5.68 -2.10 -34.98
C PHE A 151 6.69 -3.00 -35.71
N LYS A 152 7.26 -4.01 -35.03
CA LYS A 152 8.21 -4.96 -35.61
C LYS A 152 7.60 -5.82 -36.73
N VAL A 153 6.34 -6.22 -36.59
CA VAL A 153 5.62 -7.00 -37.62
C VAL A 153 4.97 -6.10 -38.69
N ARG A 154 5.28 -4.80 -38.69
CA ARG A 154 4.76 -3.78 -39.62
C ARG A 154 3.24 -3.56 -39.55
N ASP A 155 2.60 -3.95 -38.44
CA ASP A 155 1.21 -3.59 -38.15
C ASP A 155 1.17 -2.15 -37.60
N TYR A 156 1.37 -1.19 -38.50
CA TYR A 156 1.49 0.24 -38.15
C TYR A 156 0.17 0.82 -37.62
N ALA A 157 -0.98 0.31 -38.06
CA ALA A 157 -2.28 0.71 -37.54
C ALA A 157 -2.40 0.40 -36.04
N LYS A 158 -2.06 -0.84 -35.66
CA LYS A 158 -2.08 -1.28 -34.26
C LYS A 158 -0.98 -0.62 -33.44
N ALA A 159 0.22 -0.46 -34.00
CA ALA A 159 1.32 0.21 -33.32
C ALA A 159 0.97 1.68 -33.00
N ALA A 160 0.44 2.43 -33.98
CA ALA A 160 0.01 3.82 -33.76
C ALA A 160 -1.12 3.90 -32.72
N LYS A 161 -2.12 3.03 -32.79
CA LYS A 161 -3.20 2.96 -31.79
C LYS A 161 -2.66 2.73 -30.38
N LEU A 162 -1.71 1.81 -30.19
CA LEU A 162 -1.15 1.50 -28.88
C LEU A 162 -0.25 2.62 -28.36
N TYR A 163 0.65 3.17 -29.17
CA TYR A 163 1.49 4.29 -28.73
C TYR A 163 0.68 5.55 -28.38
N ARG A 164 -0.44 5.82 -29.07
CA ARG A 164 -1.34 6.94 -28.72
C ARG A 164 -1.93 6.84 -27.32
N GLN A 165 -2.22 5.63 -26.82
CA GLN A 165 -2.75 5.43 -25.47
C GLN A 165 -1.79 5.91 -24.37
N ILE A 166 -0.50 5.91 -24.66
CA ILE A 166 0.57 6.29 -23.72
C ILE A 166 1.37 7.49 -24.23
N ARG A 167 0.75 8.35 -25.07
CA ARG A 167 1.42 9.44 -25.80
C ARG A 167 2.26 10.37 -24.91
N GLN A 168 1.75 10.69 -23.71
CA GLN A 168 2.41 11.59 -22.77
C GLN A 168 3.66 10.95 -22.10
N HIS A 169 3.86 9.65 -22.26
CA HIS A 169 4.91 8.86 -21.59
C HIS A 169 5.80 8.09 -22.57
N LEU A 170 5.79 8.48 -23.85
CA LEU A 170 6.66 7.89 -24.86
C LEU A 170 8.10 8.35 -24.64
N SER A 171 9.04 7.42 -24.75
CA SER A 171 10.45 7.73 -24.93
C SER A 171 10.71 8.39 -26.29
N PRO A 172 11.84 9.09 -26.49
CA PRO A 172 12.17 9.69 -27.79
C PRO A 172 12.17 8.70 -28.96
N ALA A 173 12.57 7.45 -28.70
CA ALA A 173 12.54 6.39 -29.71
C ALA A 173 11.10 5.98 -30.07
N GLU A 174 10.22 5.87 -29.07
CA GLU A 174 8.82 5.51 -29.28
C GLU A 174 8.04 6.65 -29.97
N VAL A 175 8.37 7.92 -29.69
CA VAL A 175 7.83 9.07 -30.43
C VAL A 175 8.14 8.96 -31.92
N LYS A 176 9.40 8.62 -32.28
CA LYS A 176 9.79 8.41 -33.68
C LYS A 176 9.03 7.24 -34.33
N LYS A 177 8.84 6.14 -33.60
CA LYS A 177 8.07 4.98 -34.07
C LYS A 177 6.59 5.33 -34.29
N LEU A 178 5.98 6.08 -33.38
CA LEU A 178 4.61 6.57 -33.56
C LEU A 178 4.51 7.43 -34.82
N ALA A 179 5.39 8.43 -34.98
CA ALA A 179 5.38 9.31 -36.15
C ALA A 179 5.55 8.54 -37.46
N TYR A 180 6.45 7.54 -37.49
CA TYR A 180 6.65 6.68 -38.65
C TYR A 180 5.40 5.86 -38.99
N ALA A 181 4.77 5.25 -37.97
CA ALA A 181 3.55 4.47 -38.14
C ALA A 181 2.39 5.34 -38.63
N GLU A 182 2.23 6.56 -38.11
CA GLU A 182 1.21 7.51 -38.54
C GLU A 182 1.42 7.99 -39.98
N ALA A 183 2.67 8.28 -40.37
CA ALA A 183 3.00 8.66 -41.73
C ALA A 183 2.65 7.54 -42.74
N HIS A 184 2.93 6.27 -42.39
CA HIS A 184 2.59 5.12 -43.24
C HIS A 184 1.10 4.96 -43.47
N LEU A 185 0.27 5.28 -42.47
CA LEU A 185 -1.18 5.23 -42.59
C LEU A 185 -1.72 6.35 -43.49
N GLY A 186 -1.11 7.55 -43.43
CA GLY A 186 -1.48 8.68 -44.29
C GLY A 186 -1.06 8.53 -45.76
N THR A 187 -0.05 7.70 -46.05
CA THR A 187 0.36 7.35 -47.43
C THR A 187 -0.40 6.19 -48.06
N MET A 188 -1.27 5.50 -47.30
CA MET A 188 -2.09 4.37 -47.77
C MET A 188 -3.57 4.73 -48.03
N THR A 189 -3.93 6.00 -47.87
CA THR A 189 -5.20 6.60 -48.31
C THR A 189 -5.01 7.35 -49.61
#